data_AF-A0A552V3V1-F1
#
_entry.id   AF-A0A552V3V1-F1
#
_cell.length_a   1.000
_cell.length_b   1.000
_cell.length_c   1.000
_cell.angle_alpha   90.00
_cell.angle_beta   90.00
_cell.angle_gamma   90.00
#
_symmetry.space_group_name_H-M   'P 1'
#
loop_
_entity.id
_entity.type
_entity.pdbx_description
1 polymer ?
#
loop_
_entity_poly.entity_id
_entity_poly.type
_entity_poly.pdbx_seq_one_letter_code
_entity_poly.pdbx_strand_id
1 'polypeptide(L)'
;MAISNEYTYWHLTPHGWVDGNSKTDSGSWSKSVPFDTFVTVRYEEVLEDDFSISKNIGRVEVRNDAARIQELEAKFPFEFHI
;
A
#
# COMPACT_ATOMS: atom_id res chain seq x y z
N MET A 1 2.57 -24.74 8.78
CA MET A 1 3.00 -23.42 9.23
C MET A 1 2.16 -22.41 8.47
N ALA A 2 1.46 -21.53 9.18
CA ALA A 2 0.68 -20.48 8.54
C ALA A 2 1.67 -19.43 8.05
N ILE A 3 1.87 -19.39 6.73
CA ILE A 3 2.58 -18.30 6.08
C ILE A 3 1.63 -17.11 6.16
N SER A 4 1.79 -16.25 7.16
CA SER A 4 1.04 -15.00 7.24
C SER A 4 1.40 -14.21 5.99
N ASN A 5 0.40 -13.92 5.15
CA ASN A 5 0.54 -13.16 3.91
C ASN A 5 -0.43 -12.00 4.02
N GLU A 6 -0.01 -11.03 4.84
CA GLU A 6 -0.75 -9.83 5.12
C GLU A 6 -0.39 -8.82 4.05
N TYR A 7 -1.39 -8.11 3.55
CA TYR A 7 -1.14 -7.05 2.59
C TYR A 7 -2.08 -5.89 2.83
N THR A 8 -1.63 -4.69 2.52
CA THR A 8 -2.44 -3.49 2.54
C THR A 8 -2.17 -2.70 1.27
N TYR A 9 -3.23 -2.41 0.53
CA TYR A 9 -3.17 -1.49 -0.60
C TYR A 9 -3.28 -0.06 -0.07
N TRP A 10 -2.43 0.80 -0.59
CA TRP A 10 -2.38 2.21 -0.29
C TRP A 10 -2.53 2.99 -1.59
N HIS A 11 -3.45 3.94 -1.59
CA HIS A 11 -3.80 4.74 -2.75
C HIS A 11 -3.37 6.19 -2.52
N LEU A 12 -2.44 6.68 -3.32
CA LEU A 12 -2.03 8.08 -3.34
C LEU A 12 -3.09 8.88 -4.10
N THR A 13 -3.79 9.73 -3.36
CA THR A 13 -4.78 10.68 -3.87
C THR A 13 -4.23 12.10 -3.75
N PRO A 14 -4.83 13.10 -4.43
CA PRO A 14 -4.42 14.50 -4.27
C PRO A 14 -4.61 15.05 -2.86
N HIS A 15 -5.36 14.34 -2.02
CA HIS A 15 -5.61 14.68 -0.62
C HIS A 15 -4.68 13.94 0.37
N GLY A 16 -3.93 12.94 -0.10
CA GLY A 16 -3.02 12.14 0.73
C GLY A 16 -3.13 10.64 0.45
N TRP A 17 -2.49 9.84 1.31
CA TRP A 17 -2.56 8.39 1.25
C TRP A 17 -3.85 7.88 1.89
N VAL A 18 -4.59 7.07 1.14
CA VAL A 18 -5.83 6.44 1.60
C VAL A 18 -5.60 4.94 1.63
N ASP A 19 -5.96 4.31 2.74
CA ASP A 19 -5.87 2.86 2.87
C ASP A 19 -7.02 2.19 2.09
N GLY A 20 -6.64 1.17 1.33
CA GLY A 20 -7.50 0.46 0.41
C GLY A 20 -7.86 -0.92 0.94
N ASN A 21 -7.85 -1.87 0.02
CA ASN A 21 -8.07 -3.27 0.36
C ASN A 21 -6.91 -3.77 1.25
N SER A 22 -7.22 -4.53 2.30
CA SER A 22 -6.21 -5.11 3.17
C SER A 22 -6.60 -6.51 3.59
N LYS A 23 -5.59 -7.33 3.88
CA LYS A 23 -5.73 -8.68 4.38
C LYS A 23 -4.75 -8.83 5.53
N THR A 24 -5.26 -9.29 6.65
CA THR A 24 -4.48 -9.62 7.85
C THR A 24 -4.88 -11.01 8.33
N ASP A 25 -4.18 -11.50 9.35
CA ASP A 25 -4.54 -12.75 10.02
C ASP A 25 -5.96 -12.71 10.62
N SER A 26 -6.42 -11.52 11.03
CA SER A 26 -7.77 -11.31 11.58
C SER A 26 -8.89 -11.27 10.53
N GLY A 27 -8.56 -11.14 9.24
CA GLY A 27 -9.54 -11.08 8.16
C GLY A 27 -9.13 -10.17 7.00
N SER A 28 -10.00 -10.07 5.99
CA SER A 28 -9.82 -9.20 4.83
C SER A 28 -10.84 -8.07 4.81
N TRP A 29 -10.39 -6.85 4.54
CA TRP A 29 -11.22 -5.66 4.39
C TRP A 29 -11.09 -5.11 3.00
N SER A 30 -12.19 -5.08 2.26
CA SER A 30 -12.23 -4.42 0.96
C SER A 30 -12.75 -3.00 1.11
N LYS A 31 -11.93 -2.01 0.75
CA LYS A 31 -12.34 -0.61 0.61
C LYS A 31 -12.41 -0.25 -0.86
N SER A 32 -13.32 0.65 -1.19
CA SER A 32 -13.44 1.17 -2.56
C SER A 32 -12.21 2.00 -2.89
N VAL A 33 -11.59 1.72 -4.04
CA VAL A 33 -10.47 2.50 -4.54
C VAL A 33 -10.99 3.89 -4.96
N PRO A 34 -10.43 5.00 -4.44
CA PRO A 34 -10.81 6.33 -4.86
C PRO A 34 -10.55 6.53 -6.36
N PHE A 35 -11.48 7.16 -7.09
CA PHE A 35 -11.31 7.41 -8.53
C PHE A 35 -10.13 8.37 -8.82
N ASP A 36 -9.86 9.26 -7.88
CA ASP A 36 -8.75 10.22 -7.87
C ASP A 36 -7.41 9.60 -7.42
N THR A 37 -7.29 8.28 -7.42
CA THR A 37 -6.03 7.59 -7.18
C THR A 37 -5.06 7.82 -8.35
N PHE A 38 -3.85 8.25 -8.01
CA PHE A 38 -2.73 8.43 -8.93
C PHE A 38 -1.75 7.26 -8.86
N VAL A 39 -1.46 6.76 -7.66
CA VAL A 39 -0.56 5.62 -7.44
C VAL A 39 -1.21 4.67 -6.46
N THR A 40 -1.19 3.38 -6.78
CA THR A 40 -1.52 2.30 -5.86
C THR A 40 -0.25 1.55 -5.51
N VAL A 41 0.06 1.52 -4.22
CA VAL A 41 1.14 0.74 -3.63
C VAL A 41 0.52 -0.44 -2.90
N ARG A 42 1.05 -1.63 -3.14
CA ARG A 42 0.76 -2.82 -2.34
C ARG A 42 1.89 -2.98 -1.34
N TYR A 43 1.53 -2.87 -0.08
CA TYR A 43 2.37 -3.27 1.03
C TYR A 43 2.07 -4.72 1.39
N GLU A 44 3.08 -5.54 1.57
CA GLU A 44 2.93 -6.93 1.97
C GLU A 44 3.88 -7.23 3.12
N GLU A 45 3.38 -7.92 4.13
CA GLU A 45 4.16 -8.44 5.25
C GLU A 45 4.05 -9.95 5.22
N VAL A 46 5.19 -10.59 4.99
CA VAL A 46 5.32 -12.05 4.90
C VAL A 46 6.11 -12.52 6.11
N LEU A 47 5.48 -13.33 6.94
CA LEU A 47 6.17 -14.03 8.02
C LEU A 47 6.88 -15.25 7.42
N GLU A 48 8.22 -15.19 7.34
CA GLU A 48 9.03 -16.27 6.76
C GLU A 48 9.37 -17.34 7.79
N ASP A 49 9.71 -16.93 9.02
CA ASP A 49 10.10 -17.78 10.14
C ASP A 49 9.60 -17.20 11.48
N ASP A 50 9.72 -17.95 12.58
CA ASP A 50 9.26 -17.63 13.95
C ASP A 50 9.71 -16.24 14.47
N PHE A 51 10.73 -15.62 13.85
CA PHE A 51 11.30 -14.31 14.26
C PHE A 51 11.53 -13.32 13.11
N SER A 52 11.15 -13.64 11.86
CA SER A 52 11.49 -12.81 10.69
C SER A 52 10.25 -12.45 9.87
N ILE A 53 9.97 -11.14 9.80
CA ILE A 53 8.94 -10.57 8.93
C ILE A 53 9.62 -9.85 7.77
N SER A 54 9.38 -10.32 6.56
CA SER A 54 9.79 -9.68 5.33
C SER A 54 8.72 -8.71 4.85
N LYS A 55 9.09 -7.45 4.68
CA LYS A 55 8.22 -6.38 4.20
C LYS A 55 8.49 -6.13 2.72
N ASN A 56 7.49 -6.31 1.87
CA ASN A 56 7.57 -6.03 0.44
C ASN A 56 6.69 -4.83 0.09
N ILE A 57 7.22 -3.93 -0.75
CA ILE A 57 6.48 -2.75 -1.22
C ILE A 57 6.55 -2.77 -2.75
N GLY A 58 5.40 -3.03 -3.38
CA GLY A 58 5.26 -3.05 -4.83
C GLY A 58 4.32 -1.96 -5.32
N ARG A 59 4.73 -1.18 -6.34
CA ARG A 59 3.79 -0.29 -7.05
C ARG A 59 2.96 -1.13 -8.02
N VAL A 60 1.64 -1.13 -7.86
CA VAL A 60 0.71 -1.95 -8.65
C VAL A 60 0.11 -1.16 -9.79
N GLU A 61 -0.33 0.06 -9.51
CA GLU A 61 -0.98 0.90 -10.51
C GLU A 61 -0.43 2.31 -10.42
N VAL A 62 -0.12 2.89 -11.57
CA VAL A 62 0.43 4.23 -11.67
C VAL A 62 -0.27 4.91 -12.84
N ARG A 63 -0.96 6.02 -12.60
CA ARG A 63 -1.52 6.83 -13.69
C ARG A 63 -0.39 7.37 -14.57
N ASN A 64 -0.71 7.65 -15.83
CA ASN A 64 0.24 8.25 -16.79
C ASN A 64 0.62 9.72 -16.50
N ASP A 65 0.21 10.28 -15.36
CA ASP A 65 0.49 11.66 -14.95
C ASP A 65 1.71 11.75 -14.03
N ALA A 66 2.89 11.43 -14.57
CA ALA A 66 4.14 11.37 -13.81
C ALA A 66 4.48 12.69 -13.08
N ALA A 67 4.19 13.84 -13.69
CA ALA A 67 4.39 15.16 -13.06
C ALA A 67 3.56 15.31 -11.79
N ARG A 68 2.28 14.90 -11.85
CA ARG A 68 1.36 15.00 -10.71
C ARG A 68 1.73 14.02 -9.62
N ILE A 69 2.16 12.82 -9.99
CA ILE A 69 2.67 11.82 -9.06
C ILE A 69 3.87 12.36 -8.30
N GLN A 70 4.85 12.95 -8.99
CA GLN A 70 6.04 13.51 -8.34
C GLN A 70 5.69 14.66 -7.37
N GLU A 71 4.76 15.54 -7.75
CA GLU A 71 4.25 16.57 -6.84
C GLU A 71 3.60 15.97 -5.59
N LEU A 72 2.79 14.92 -5.77
CA LEU A 72 2.07 14.27 -4.68
C LEU A 72 2.98 13.43 -3.78
N GLU A 73 3.97 12.74 -4.34
CA GLU A 73 4.99 12.02 -3.56
C GLU A 73 5.89 13.00 -2.78
N ALA A 74 6.19 14.18 -3.35
CA ALA A 74 6.93 15.22 -2.65
C ALA A 74 6.10 15.86 -1.53
N LYS A 75 4.78 16.03 -1.75
CA LYS A 75 3.86 16.63 -0.77
C LYS A 75 3.46 15.66 0.34
N PHE A 76 3.29 14.39 -0.01
CA PHE A 76 2.89 13.29 0.85
C PHE A 76 3.91 12.17 0.72
N PRO A 77 5.12 12.34 1.30
CA PRO A 77 6.10 11.27 1.31
C PRO A 77 5.48 10.03 1.94
N PHE A 78 5.66 8.89 1.30
CA PHE A 78 5.16 7.63 1.83
C PHE A 78 6.07 7.18 2.97
N GLU A 79 5.82 7.73 4.16
CA GLU A 79 6.53 7.34 5.38
C GLU A 79 5.85 6.11 5.97
N PHE A 80 6.49 4.95 5.80
CA PHE A 80 6.31 3.86 6.75
C PHE A 80 6.95 4.29 8.06
N HIS A 81 6.21 5.02 8.90
CA HIS A 81 6.52 5.07 10.32
C HIS A 81 6.21 3.68 10.89
N ILE A 82 7.21 2.81 10.83
CA ILE A 82 7.33 1.57 11.60
C ILE A 82 7.73 1.91 13.03
#